data_AF-A0A0B1SCG5-F1
#
_entry.id   AF-A0A0B1SCG5-F1
#
_cell.length_a   1.000
_cell.length_b   1.000
_cell.length_c   1.000
_cell.angle_alpha   90.00
_cell.angle_beta   90.00
_cell.angle_gamma   90.00
#
_symmetry.space_group_name_H-M   'P 1'
#
loop_
_entity.id
_entity.type
_entity.pdbx_description
1 polymer ?
#
loop_
_entity_poly.entity_id
_entity_poly.type
_entity_poly.pdbx_seq_one_letter_code
_entity_poly.pdbx_strand_id
1 'polypeptide(L)'
;MERREAEKCLTKIGEFLVRKAIIRGSEAHIVSVRANVKEVLHLRIQEILPQKLYWLRLFCFTSVSDLIRYHLTLKVPVYGDILLRSYVEREQWQLYHEQEPLL
;
A
#
# COMPACT_ATOMS: atom_id res chain seq x y z
N MET A 1 -1.31 4.12 -10.08
CA MET A 1 -0.19 3.17 -9.96
C MET A 1 -0.65 1.77 -10.18
N GLU A 2 -0.03 1.15 -11.15
CA GLU A 2 -0.12 -0.27 -11.36
C GLU A 2 0.78 -1.05 -10.41
N ARG A 3 0.50 -2.35 -10.31
CA ARG A 3 1.25 -3.25 -9.42
C ARG A 3 2.75 -3.23 -9.71
N ARG A 4 3.13 -3.33 -10.99
CA ARG A 4 4.53 -3.40 -11.42
C ARG A 4 5.30 -2.10 -11.15
N GLU A 5 4.65 -0.96 -11.30
CA GLU A 5 5.24 0.34 -10.98
C GLU A 5 5.51 0.46 -9.48
N ALA A 6 4.57 0.00 -8.65
CA ALA A 6 4.76 -0.05 -7.20
C ALA A 6 5.95 -0.92 -6.81
N GLU A 7 6.12 -2.08 -7.46
CA GLU A 7 7.24 -2.98 -7.22
C GLU A 7 8.60 -2.33 -7.53
N LYS A 8 8.67 -1.45 -8.54
CA LYS A 8 9.88 -0.70 -8.90
C LYS A 8 10.20 0.42 -7.91
N CYS A 9 9.18 1.11 -7.40
CA CYS A 9 9.36 2.26 -6.51
C CYS A 9 9.77 1.87 -5.08
N LEU A 10 9.38 0.67 -4.65
CA LEU A 10 9.63 0.21 -3.29
C LEU A 10 11.03 -0.42 -3.20
N THR A 11 11.98 0.28 -2.61
CA THR A 11 13.40 -0.10 -2.60
C THR A 11 13.89 -0.58 -1.22
N LYS A 12 13.30 -0.08 -0.14
CA LYS A 12 13.74 -0.38 1.24
C LYS A 12 12.75 -1.28 1.98
N ILE A 13 13.24 -2.17 2.84
CA ILE A 13 12.37 -3.04 3.66
C ILE A 13 11.44 -2.19 4.53
N GLY A 14 10.14 -2.49 4.50
CA GLY A 14 9.08 -1.77 5.19
C GLY A 14 8.69 -0.44 4.52
N GLU A 15 9.32 -0.07 3.41
CA GLU A 15 8.82 1.00 2.56
C GLU A 15 7.50 0.57 1.93
N PHE A 16 6.54 1.50 1.85
CA PHE A 16 5.20 1.18 1.39
C PHE A 16 4.56 2.35 0.63
N LEU A 17 3.48 2.01 -0.08
CA LEU A 17 2.56 2.97 -0.67
C LEU A 17 1.13 2.42 -0.65
N VAL A 18 0.15 3.32 -0.67
CA VAL A 18 -1.26 2.97 -0.84
C VAL A 18 -1.68 3.36 -2.24
N ARG A 19 -2.27 2.41 -2.97
CA ARG A 19 -2.77 2.61 -4.33
C ARG A 19 -4.20 2.10 -4.46
N LYS A 20 -4.96 2.68 -5.38
CA LYS A 20 -6.24 2.14 -5.83
C LYS A 20 -6.01 1.18 -6.99
N ALA A 21 -6.83 0.15 -7.08
CA ALA A 21 -6.84 -0.78 -8.21
C ALA A 21 -8.26 -1.31 -8.44
N ILE A 22 -8.58 -1.66 -9.68
CA ILE A 22 -9.83 -2.35 -10.01
C ILE A 22 -9.62 -3.85 -9.84
N ILE A 23 -10.38 -4.48 -8.94
CA ILE A 23 -10.37 -5.93 -8.72
C ILE A 23 -11.78 -6.44 -8.95
N ARG A 24 -11.95 -7.34 -9.92
CA ARG A 24 -13.26 -7.93 -10.28
C ARG A 24 -14.34 -6.86 -10.52
N GLY A 25 -13.97 -5.77 -11.19
CA GLY A 25 -14.88 -4.67 -11.53
C GLY A 25 -15.18 -3.69 -10.39
N SER A 26 -14.56 -3.83 -9.21
CA SER A 26 -14.71 -2.90 -8.08
C SER A 26 -13.40 -2.22 -7.72
N GLU A 27 -13.46 -0.92 -7.40
CA GLU A 27 -12.31 -0.20 -6.85
C GLU A 27 -11.95 -0.75 -5.47
N ALA A 28 -10.66 -0.98 -5.23
CA ALA A 28 -10.13 -1.44 -3.95
C ALA A 28 -8.85 -0.69 -3.60
N HIS A 29 -8.65 -0.46 -2.30
CA HIS A 29 -7.39 0.07 -1.78
C HIS A 29 -6.41 -1.09 -1.52
N ILE A 30 -5.16 -0.90 -1.93
CA ILE A 30 -4.07 -1.85 -1.76
C ILE A 30 -2.89 -1.16 -1.09
N VAL A 31 -2.37 -1.78 -0.04
CA VAL A 31 -1.06 -1.45 0.53
C VAL A 31 -0.02 -2.32 -0.17
N SER A 32 0.85 -1.71 -0.96
CA SER A 32 2.06 -2.38 -1.47
C SER A 32 3.21 -2.09 -0.51
N VAL A 33 3.93 -3.12 -0.03
CA VAL A 33 5.03 -2.99 0.93
C VAL A 33 6.20 -3.90 0.56
N ARG A 34 7.42 -3.39 0.62
CA ARG A 34 8.66 -4.19 0.44
C ARG A 34 8.88 -5.02 1.70
N ALA A 35 8.52 -6.30 1.63
CA ALA A 35 8.57 -7.22 2.77
C ALA A 35 10.00 -7.63 3.10
N ASN A 36 10.79 -7.91 2.05
CA ASN A 36 12.20 -8.30 2.15
C ASN A 36 12.93 -7.89 0.85
N VAL A 37 14.22 -8.22 0.72
CA VAL A 37 15.06 -7.83 -0.43
C VAL A 37 14.49 -8.33 -1.78
N LYS A 38 13.74 -9.43 -1.81
CA LYS A 38 13.25 -10.05 -3.05
C LYS A 38 11.77 -9.79 -3.31
N GLU A 39 10.99 -9.44 -2.30
CA GLU A 39 9.54 -9.51 -2.38
C GLU A 39 8.84 -8.22 -2.00
N VAL A 40 7.81 -7.88 -2.78
CA VAL A 40 6.81 -6.86 -2.45
C VAL A 40 5.48 -7.57 -2.25
N LEU A 41 4.85 -7.33 -1.09
CA LEU A 41 3.51 -7.83 -0.80
C LEU A 41 2.47 -6.78 -1.17
N HIS A 42 1.31 -7.24 -1.62
CA HIS A 42 0.17 -6.40 -1.98
C HIS A 42 -1.04 -6.83 -1.16
N LEU A 43 -1.32 -6.06 -0.11
CA LEU A 43 -2.39 -6.34 0.84
C LEU A 43 -3.62 -5.54 0.45
N ARG A 44 -4.70 -6.23 0.08
CA ARG A 44 -6.00 -5.59 -0.14
C ARG A 44 -6.56 -5.15 1.21
N ILE A 45 -6.81 -3.85 1.35
CA ILE A 45 -7.62 -3.32 2.45
C ILE A 45 -9.06 -3.73 2.16
N GLN A 46 -9.65 -4.46 3.09
CA GLN A 46 -11.06 -4.85 2.99
C GLN A 46 -11.92 -3.68 3.45
N GLU A 47 -13.14 -3.64 2.93
CA GLU A 47 -14.11 -2.59 3.24
C GLU A 47 -15.47 -3.25 3.55
N ILE A 48 -16.10 -2.84 4.65
CA ILE A 48 -17.54 -3.06 4.85
C ILE A 48 -18.30 -1.83 4.37
N LEU A 49 -19.26 -2.09 3.49
CA LEU A 49 -20.32 -1.16 3.13
C LEU A 49 -21.62 -1.55 3.83
N PRO A 50 -22.47 -0.58 4.24
CA PRO A 50 -22.33 0.87 4.05
C PRO A 50 -21.53 1.59 5.14
N GLN A 51 -21.05 0.89 6.18
CA GLN A 51 -20.43 1.54 7.35
C GLN A 51 -19.09 2.25 7.07
N LYS A 52 -18.50 2.05 5.88
CA LYS A 52 -17.19 2.60 5.46
C LYS A 52 -16.10 2.27 6.47
N LEU A 53 -16.09 1.00 6.88
CA LEU A 53 -15.08 0.46 7.77
C LEU A 53 -14.01 -0.23 6.92
N TYR A 54 -12.75 0.13 7.18
CA TYR A 54 -11.58 -0.37 6.49
C TYR A 54 -10.76 -1.23 7.43
N TRP A 55 -10.34 -2.40 6.99
CA TRP A 55 -9.46 -3.24 7.82
C TRP A 55 -8.37 -3.97 7.06
N LEU A 56 -7.32 -4.25 7.82
CA LEU A 56 -6.34 -5.28 7.54
C LEU A 56 -6.32 -6.24 8.73
N ARG A 57 -6.59 -7.52 8.45
CA ARG A 57 -6.57 -8.61 9.43
C ARG A 57 -7.51 -8.36 10.63
N LEU A 58 -6.99 -7.93 11.78
CA LEU A 58 -7.73 -7.75 13.04
C LEU A 58 -8.02 -6.28 13.38
N PHE A 59 -7.56 -5.32 12.56
CA PHE A 59 -7.62 -3.89 12.89
C PHE A 59 -8.56 -3.16 11.94
N CYS A 60 -9.59 -2.54 12.51
CA CYS A 60 -10.68 -1.90 11.80
C CYS A 60 -10.75 -0.40 12.11
N PHE A 61 -10.91 0.43 11.09
CA PHE A 61 -10.88 1.88 11.17
C PHE A 61 -11.92 2.52 10.26
N THR A 62 -12.27 3.77 10.53
CA THR A 62 -13.20 4.57 9.72
C THR A 62 -12.53 5.23 8.51
N SER A 63 -11.20 5.18 8.40
CA SER A 63 -10.47 5.67 7.23
C SER A 63 -9.21 4.84 6.96
N VAL A 64 -8.82 4.76 5.69
CA VAL A 64 -7.54 4.14 5.27
C VAL A 64 -6.36 4.88 5.90
N SER A 65 -6.43 6.22 6.01
CA SER A 65 -5.36 7.01 6.60
C SER A 65 -5.12 6.69 8.07
N ASP A 66 -6.17 6.50 8.87
CA ASP A 66 -6.04 6.14 10.29
C ASP A 66 -5.51 4.73 10.46
N LEU A 67 -5.95 3.80 9.62
CA LEU A 67 -5.41 2.44 9.57
C LEU A 67 -3.89 2.47 9.34
N ILE A 68 -3.44 3.17 8.30
CA ILE A 68 -2.01 3.29 7.99
C ILE A 68 -1.25 3.98 9.12
N ARG A 69 -1.79 5.08 9.66
CA ARG A 69 -1.18 5.83 10.76
C ARG A 69 -0.98 4.96 11.99
N TYR A 70 -1.98 4.15 12.35
CA TYR A 70 -1.91 3.23 13.48
C TYR A 70 -0.72 2.26 13.34
N HIS A 71 -0.64 1.56 12.21
CA HIS A 71 0.43 0.60 11.95
C HIS A 71 1.82 1.26 11.87
N LEU A 72 1.91 2.43 11.22
CA LEU A 72 3.15 3.17 11.06
C LEU A 72 3.68 3.74 12.39
N THR A 73 2.79 4.24 13.24
CA THR A 73 3.14 4.91 14.51
C THR A 73 3.45 3.89 15.60
N LEU A 74 2.57 2.91 15.79
CA LEU A 74 2.69 1.94 16.87
C LEU A 74 3.58 0.74 16.52
N LYS A 75 4.10 0.68 15.29
CA LYS A 75 4.90 -0.44 14.77
C LYS A 75 4.19 -1.78 14.96
N VAL A 76 2.89 -1.80 14.70
CA VAL A 76 2.07 -3.01 14.70
C VAL A 76 2.10 -3.63 13.29
N PRO A 77 2.33 -4.94 13.13
CA PRO A 77 2.35 -5.57 11.81
C PRO A 77 1.02 -5.49 11.06
N VAL A 78 1.08 -5.22 9.76
CA VAL A 78 -0.10 -5.22 8.87
C VAL A 78 -0.49 -6.62 8.43
N TYR A 79 0.48 -7.54 8.35
CA TYR A 79 0.30 -8.94 7.99
C TYR A 79 1.52 -9.73 8.46
N GLY A 80 1.34 -10.90 9.10
CA GLY A 80 2.47 -11.64 9.66
C GLY A 80 3.33 -10.77 10.59
N ASP A 81 4.60 -10.64 10.26
CA ASP A 81 5.63 -9.81 10.88
C ASP A 81 5.93 -8.50 10.10
N ILE A 82 5.16 -8.21 9.04
CA ILE A 82 5.40 -7.10 8.12
C ILE A 82 5.02 -5.76 8.74
N LEU A 83 5.99 -4.87 8.88
CA LEU A 83 5.85 -3.53 9.43
C LEU A 83 5.90 -2.46 8.35
N LEU A 84 5.05 -1.44 8.49
CA LEU A 84 5.18 -0.19 7.74
C LEU A 84 6.23 0.70 8.40
N ARG A 85 7.20 1.18 7.61
CA ARG A 85 8.34 1.97 8.12
C ARG A 85 8.43 3.36 7.50
N SER A 86 8.32 3.46 6.19
CA SER A 86 8.38 4.74 5.45
C SER A 86 7.43 4.70 4.26
N TYR A 87 6.81 5.83 3.93
CA TYR A 87 6.01 5.95 2.71
C TYR A 87 6.91 6.38 1.55
N VAL A 88 6.59 5.95 0.33
CA VAL A 88 7.24 6.47 -0.88
C VAL A 88 6.75 7.89 -1.13
N GLU A 89 7.68 8.85 -1.21
CA GLU A 89 7.37 10.25 -1.49
C GLU A 89 6.93 10.45 -2.94
N ARG A 90 5.98 11.38 -3.16
CA ARG A 90 5.33 11.62 -4.47
C ARG A 90 6.31 11.98 -5.60
N GLU A 91 7.45 12.58 -5.30
CA GLU A 91 8.44 12.97 -6.32
C GLU A 91 9.08 11.76 -6.99
N GLN A 92 9.36 10.69 -6.22
CA GLN A 92 9.89 9.45 -6.75
C GLN A 92 8.91 8.81 -7.75
N TRP A 93 7.61 8.95 -7.51
CA TRP A 93 6.57 8.47 -8.43
C TRP A 93 6.49 9.23 -9.74
N GLN A 94 6.56 10.56 -9.68
CA GLN A 94 6.50 11.39 -10.89
C GLN A 94 7.69 11.08 -11.82
N LEU A 95 8.89 10.90 -11.25
CA LEU A 95 10.08 10.53 -12.02
C LEU A 95 9.96 9.18 -12.75
N TYR A 96 9.26 8.18 -12.18
CA TYR A 96 9.02 6.91 -12.87
C TYR A 96 8.00 7.03 -14.01
N HIS A 97 7.00 7.90 -13.89
CA HIS A 97 5.98 8.10 -14.92
C HIS A 97 6.44 8.99 -16.08
N GLU A 98 7.42 9.87 -15.86
CA GLU A 98 8.03 10.67 -16.93
C GLU A 98 9.02 9.88 -17.81
N GLN A 99 9.40 8.67 -17.41
CA GLN A 99 10.36 7.83 -18.12
C GLN A 99 9.72 6.88 -19.15
N GLU A 100 8.40 6.94 -19.40
CA GLU A 100 7.80 6.21 -20.54
C GLU A 100 8.14 6.94 -21.85
N PRO A 101 8.98 6.36 -22.75
CA PRO A 101 9.21 6.97 -24.05
C PRO A 101 7.94 6.81 -24.88
N LEU A 102 7.50 7.90 -25.50
CA LEU A 102 6.60 7.85 -26.65
C LEU A 102 7.23 6.93 -27.71
N LEU A 103 6.72 5.70 -27.84
CA LEU A 103 6.92 4.84 -28.99
C LEU A 103 5.55 4.46 -29.56
#